data_AF-A0A8T7DZW6-F1
#
_entry.id   AF-A0A8T7DZW6-F1
#
_cell.length_a   1.000
_cell.length_b   1.000
_cell.length_c   1.000
_cell.angle_alpha   90.00
_cell.angle_beta   90.00
_cell.angle_gamma   90.00
#
_symmetry.space_group_name_H-M   'P 1'
#
loop_
_entity.id
_entity.type
_entity.pdbx_description
1 polymer ?
#
loop_
_entity_poly.entity_id
_entity_poly.type
_entity_poly.pdbx_seq_one_letter_code
_entity_poly.pdbx_strand_id
1 'polypeptide(L)' 'TQVLALSVSTNTEYVREMIAAGASGYVLKARAHKELLFALSAVAAGNVYLSPSITTDLLALSSGGG' A
#
# COMPACT_ATOMS: atom_id res chain seq x y z
N THR A 1 5.99 -15.43 -4.22
CA THR A 1 6.16 -14.27 -5.13
C THR A 1 5.59 -13.07 -4.42
N GLN A 2 6.32 -11.95 -4.34
CA GLN A 2 5.82 -10.75 -3.66
C GLN A 2 5.41 -9.72 -4.71
N VAL A 3 4.20 -9.20 -4.57
CA VAL A 3 3.58 -8.32 -5.56
C VAL A 3 3.48 -6.92 -4.97
N LEU A 4 4.08 -5.95 -5.65
CA LEU A 4 4.01 -4.53 -5.31
C LEU A 4 3.16 -3.82 -6.36
N ALA A 5 2.04 -3.24 -5.94
CA ALA A 5 1.15 -2.49 -6.82
C ALA A 5 1.54 -1.01 -6.87
N LEU A 6 1.55 -0.44 -8.08
CA LEU A 6 1.87 0.96 -8.35
C LEU A 6 0.68 1.64 -9.00
N SER A 7 0.12 2.66 -8.35
CA SER A 7 -1.06 3.36 -8.86
C SER A 7 -0.98 4.86 -8.68
N VAL A 8 -1.58 5.61 -9.60
CA VAL A 8 -1.70 7.06 -9.50
C VAL A 8 -2.80 7.50 -8.52
N SER A 9 -3.78 6.64 -8.26
CA SER A 9 -4.95 6.96 -7.44
C SER A 9 -4.87 6.31 -6.07
N THR A 10 -5.21 7.03 -5.02
CA THR A 10 -5.32 6.56 -3.62
C THR A 10 -6.63 5.81 -3.37
N ASN A 11 -7.15 5.06 -4.33
CA ASN A 11 -8.46 4.44 -4.17
C ASN A 11 -8.36 3.22 -3.23
N THR A 12 -8.90 3.39 -2.03
CA THR A 12 -8.72 2.51 -0.86
C THR A 12 -9.39 1.15 -1.03
N GLU A 13 -10.47 1.10 -1.82
CA GLU A 13 -11.15 -0.14 -2.23
C GLU A 13 -10.21 -1.07 -2.99
N TYR A 14 -9.48 -0.55 -3.98
CA TYR A 14 -8.52 -1.32 -4.77
C TYR A 14 -7.34 -1.82 -3.94
N VAL A 15 -6.90 -1.01 -2.97
CA VAL A 15 -5.82 -1.40 -2.06
C VAL A 15 -6.29 -2.57 -1.19
N ARG A 16 -7.51 -2.50 -0.65
CA ARG A 16 -8.09 -3.56 0.17
C ARG A 16 -8.21 -4.87 -0.59
N GLU A 17 -8.78 -4.85 -1.79
CA GLU A 17 -8.88 -6.04 -2.62
C GLU A 17 -7.51 -6.62 -2.95
N MET A 18 -6.53 -5.77 -3.25
CA MET A 18 -5.17 -6.23 -3.52
C MET A 18 -4.51 -6.85 -2.29
N ILE A 19 -4.61 -6.24 -1.11
CA ILE A 19 -4.09 -6.84 0.12
C ILE A 19 -4.82 -8.14 0.45
N ALA A 20 -6.14 -8.19 0.30
CA ALA A 20 -6.94 -9.41 0.50
C ALA A 20 -6.57 -10.52 -0.49
N ALA A 21 -6.16 -10.15 -1.72
CA ALA A 21 -5.64 -11.07 -2.73
C ALA A 21 -4.18 -11.49 -2.49
N GLY A 22 -3.53 -11.00 -1.44
CA GLY A 22 -2.15 -11.35 -1.07
C GLY A 22 -1.08 -10.40 -1.62
N ALA A 23 -1.44 -9.18 -2.03
CA ALA A 23 -0.46 -8.18 -2.39
C ALA A 23 0.39 -7.80 -1.18
N SER A 24 1.70 -7.76 -1.39
CA SER A 24 2.69 -7.46 -0.35
C SER A 24 2.96 -5.96 -0.22
N GLY A 25 2.34 -5.11 -1.03
CA GLY A 25 2.41 -3.66 -0.82
C GLY A 25 1.80 -2.81 -1.93
N TYR A 26 1.60 -1.53 -1.62
CA TYR A 26 1.03 -0.53 -2.50
C TYR A 26 1.79 0.79 -2.41
N VAL A 27 2.18 1.33 -3.57
CA VAL A 27 2.93 2.59 -3.69
C VAL A 27 2.22 3.53 -4.67
N LEU A 28 2.10 4.80 -4.29
CA LEU A 28 1.59 5.84 -5.19
C LEU A 28 2.63 6.21 -6.24
N LYS A 29 2.26 6.17 -7.52
CA LYS A 29 3.12 6.48 -8.66
C LYS A 29 3.72 7.89 -8.59
N ALA A 30 3.01 8.84 -7.97
CA ALA A 30 3.49 10.20 -7.72
C ALA A 30 4.65 10.29 -6.72
N ARG A 31 4.76 9.34 -5.77
CA ARG A 31 5.83 9.27 -4.76
C ARG A 31 6.78 8.09 -4.96
N ALA A 32 6.48 7.24 -5.94
CA ALA A 32 7.22 6.02 -6.25
C ALA A 32 8.72 6.31 -6.45
N HIS A 33 9.10 7.42 -7.06
CA HIS A 33 10.52 7.71 -7.27
C HIS A 33 11.36 7.74 -5.96
N LYS A 34 10.79 8.14 -4.81
CA LYS A 34 11.47 8.15 -3.50
C LYS A 34 11.07 6.97 -2.62
N GLU A 35 9.79 6.57 -2.65
CA GLU A 35 9.26 5.53 -1.77
C GLU A 35 9.40 4.12 -2.33
N LEU A 36 9.59 3.95 -3.65
CA LEU A 36 9.70 2.63 -4.28
C LEU A 36 10.90 1.84 -3.77
N LEU A 37 12.06 2.49 -3.59
CA LEU A 37 13.24 1.82 -3.03
C LEU A 37 12.96 1.29 -1.62
N PHE A 38 12.29 2.10 -0.80
CA PHE A 38 11.93 1.71 0.56
C PHE A 38 10.88 0.60 0.58
N ALA A 39 9.89 0.70 -0.31
CA ALA A 39 8.85 -0.31 -0.50
C ALA A 39 9.44 -1.64 -0.98
N LEU A 40 10.38 -1.60 -1.93
CA LEU A 40 11.09 -2.78 -2.41
C LEU A 40 11.93 -3.41 -1.30
N SER A 41 12.66 -2.62 -0.51
CA SER A 41 13.42 -3.16 0.64
C SER A 41 12.52 -3.76 1.71
N ALA A 42 11.39 -3.11 2.02
CA ALA A 42 10.42 -3.62 2.98
C ALA A 42 9.80 -4.94 2.51
N VAL A 43 9.33 -4.98 1.26
CA VAL A 43 8.80 -6.19 0.64
C VAL A 43 9.89 -7.27 0.56
N ALA A 44 11.11 -6.95 0.14
CA ALA A 44 12.21 -7.93 0.12
C ALA A 44 12.51 -8.54 1.49
N ALA A 45 12.27 -7.80 2.58
CA ALA A 45 12.39 -8.29 3.95
C ALA A 45 11.15 -9.08 4.44
N GLY A 46 10.13 -9.28 3.59
CA GLY A 46 8.88 -9.94 3.92
C GLY A 46 7.85 -9.03 4.61
N ASN A 47 8.09 -7.72 4.64
CA ASN A 47 7.20 -6.74 5.25
C ASN A 47 6.23 -6.14 4.23
N VAL A 48 5.04 -5.80 4.68
CA VAL A 48 4.06 -5.08 3.85
C VAL A 48 4.37 -3.59 3.87
N TYR A 49 4.51 -2.98 2.70
CA TYR A 49 4.68 -1.53 2.59
C TYR A 49 3.43 -0.87 2.00
N LEU A 50 2.93 0.14 2.70
CA LEU A 50 1.82 0.97 2.25
C LEU A 50 2.24 2.44 2.33
N SER A 51 2.04 3.17 1.23
CA SER A 51 2.30 4.60 1.22
C SER A 51 1.40 5.31 2.26
N PRO A 52 1.93 6.26 3.05
CA PRO A 52 1.24 6.83 4.20
C PRO A 52 -0.14 7.42 3.87
N SER A 53 -0.33 7.99 2.69
CA SER A 53 -1.63 8.52 2.24
C SER A 53 -2.73 7.45 2.20
N ILE A 54 -2.37 6.20 1.89
CA ILE A 54 -3.30 5.07 1.83
C ILE A 54 -3.49 4.45 3.20
N THR A 55 -2.42 4.36 3.99
CA THR A 55 -2.49 3.92 5.39
C THR A 55 -3.42 4.84 6.19
N THR A 56 -3.32 6.16 6.02
CA THR A 56 -4.23 7.12 6.66
C THR A 56 -5.68 6.89 6.24
N ASP A 57 -5.95 6.67 4.96
CA ASP A 57 -7.30 6.44 4.46
C ASP A 57 -7.87 5.10 4.99
N LEU A 58 -7.07 4.04 4.97
CA LEU A 58 -7.42 2.73 5.50
C LEU A 58 -7.68 2.77 7.02
N LEU A 59 -6.84 3.49 7.77
CA LEU A 59 -6.98 3.68 9.22
C LEU A 59 -8.23 4.52 9.55
N ALA A 60 -8.47 5.60 8.81
CA ALA A 60 -9.64 6.45 8.98
C ALA A 60 -10.94 5.66 8.76
N LEU A 61 -10.97 4.77 7.76
CA LEU A 61 -12.09 3.86 7.50
C LEU A 61 -12.25 2.79 8.60
N SER A 62 -11.15 2.30 9.18
CA SER A 62 -11.21 1.31 10.27
C SER A 62 -11.59 1.87 11.63
N SER A 63 -11.57 3.21 11.80
CA SER A 63 -11.86 3.87 13.07
C SER A 63 -13.36 4.20 13.27
N GLY A 64 -14.22 3.84 12.32
CA GLY A 64 -15.68 3.97 12.40
C GLY A 64 -16.35 2.71 12.92
N GLY A 65 -16.18 2.42 14.21
CA GLY A 65 -16.82 1.29 14.89
C GLY A 65 -17.01 1.60 16.37
N GLY A 66 -18.04 2.40 16.68
CA GLY A 66 -18.57 2.68 18.00
C GLY A 66 -20.09 2.74 17.92
#